data_AF-A0A2T5LUR2-F1
#
_entry.id   AF-A0A2T5LUR2-F1
#
_cell.length_a   1.000
_cell.length_b   1.000
_cell.length_c   1.000
_cell.angle_alpha   90.00
_cell.angle_beta   90.00
_cell.angle_gamma   90.00
#
_symmetry.space_group_name_H-M   'P 1'
#
loop_
_entity.id
_entity.type
_entity.pdbx_description
1 polymer ?
#
loop_
_entity_poly.entity_id
_entity_poly.type
_entity_poly.pdbx_seq_one_letter_code
_entity_poly.pdbx_strand_id
1 'polypeptide(L)'
;MSGPNLHNALLRPPIIQILRAAGFHATRPSVLDTMADLTARYIMLLASSATSHAANAHPNDPVPVLEDIYQALQDAGALRPQLREWEEFAQGEEDIRGLEGFLSWFTGPANQEIRRVAGFVASEGDLVDADSLEKEDYLTALKKKHSKTGEESRYAGTVLGKDAEEHPIVIEGGVPSIRDWSSQMRSRAPYMADSDSSGVSSAPSNLSDTDGMDV
;
A
#
# COMPACT_ATOMS: atom_id res chain seq x y z
N MET A 1 -9.02 -11.35 2.37
CA MET A 1 -8.32 -10.11 1.95
C MET A 1 -6.96 -10.56 1.43
N SER A 2 -6.63 -10.29 0.17
CA SER A 2 -5.27 -10.51 -0.34
C SER A 2 -4.28 -9.59 0.40
N GLY A 3 -3.05 -10.04 0.67
CA GLY A 3 -2.00 -9.28 1.36
C GLY A 3 -1.84 -7.82 0.88
N PRO A 4 -1.78 -7.55 -0.45
CA PRO A 4 -1.75 -6.18 -0.98
C PRO A 4 -2.92 -5.27 -0.55
N ASN A 5 -4.12 -5.81 -0.34
CA ASN A 5 -5.26 -5.02 0.11
C ASN A 5 -5.15 -4.65 1.60
N LEU A 6 -4.40 -5.42 2.39
CA LEU A 6 -4.18 -5.12 3.81
C LEU A 6 -3.28 -3.89 3.97
N HIS A 7 -2.17 -3.82 3.23
CA HIS A 7 -1.24 -2.69 3.32
C HIS A 7 -1.94 -1.36 2.97
N ASN A 8 -2.75 -1.34 1.91
CA ASN A 8 -3.55 -0.16 1.55
C ASN A 8 -4.60 0.19 2.60
N ALA A 9 -5.22 -0.81 3.24
CA ALA A 9 -6.17 -0.56 4.33
C ALA A 9 -5.47 0.05 5.56
N LEU A 10 -4.24 -0.39 5.86
CA LEU A 10 -3.44 0.12 6.98
C LEU A 10 -2.90 1.54 6.74
N LEU A 11 -2.89 2.04 5.50
CA LEU A 11 -2.56 3.44 5.20
C LEU A 11 -3.69 4.42 5.55
N ARG A 12 -4.94 3.96 5.61
CA ARG A 12 -6.08 4.86 5.89
C ARG A 12 -6.00 5.51 7.28
N PRO A 13 -5.73 4.79 8.38
CA PRO A 13 -5.62 5.41 9.70
C PRO A 13 -4.54 6.52 9.81
N PRO A 14 -3.28 6.34 9.38
CA PRO A 14 -2.28 7.39 9.47
C PRO A 14 -2.64 8.60 8.58
N ILE A 15 -3.23 8.39 7.40
CA ILE A 15 -3.72 9.49 6.56
C ILE A 15 -4.79 10.31 7.30
N ILE A 16 -5.76 9.65 7.94
CA ILE A 16 -6.79 10.33 8.74
C ILE A 16 -6.16 11.13 9.90
N GLN A 17 -5.17 10.55 10.59
CA GLN A 17 -4.49 11.21 11.71
C GLN A 17 -3.77 12.49 11.25
N ILE A 18 -3.04 12.41 10.14
CA ILE A 18 -2.36 13.56 9.52
C ILE A 18 -3.38 14.63 9.10
N LEU A 19 -4.44 14.24 8.40
CA LEU A 19 -5.49 15.16 7.97
C LEU A 19 -6.20 15.84 9.14
N ARG A 20 -6.49 15.10 10.21
CA ARG A 20 -7.12 15.67 11.40
C ARG A 20 -6.21 16.67 12.12
N ALA A 21 -4.90 16.36 12.22
CA ALA A 21 -3.91 17.29 12.74
C ALA A 21 -3.77 18.56 11.88
N ALA A 22 -3.99 18.45 10.57
CA ALA A 22 -4.06 19.59 9.65
C ALA A 22 -5.41 20.36 9.72
N GLY A 23 -6.35 19.95 10.58
CA GLY A 23 -7.64 20.64 10.77
C GLY A 23 -8.81 20.09 9.93
N PHE A 24 -8.64 18.97 9.22
CA PHE A 24 -9.73 18.33 8.49
C PHE A 24 -10.54 17.39 9.40
N HIS A 25 -11.81 17.71 9.61
CA HIS A 25 -12.67 16.96 10.53
C HIS A 25 -13.64 15.98 9.84
N ALA A 26 -13.87 16.13 8.53
CA ALA A 26 -14.75 15.26 7.76
C ALA A 26 -14.29 15.16 6.30
N THR A 27 -14.50 14.00 5.69
CA THR A 27 -14.26 13.77 4.25
C THR A 27 -15.15 12.65 3.74
N ARG A 28 -15.40 12.61 2.43
CA ARG A 28 -16.12 11.50 1.80
C ARG A 28 -15.21 10.26 1.77
N PRO A 29 -15.73 9.04 1.99
CA PRO A 29 -14.92 7.82 1.94
C PRO A 29 -14.14 7.66 0.62
N SER A 30 -14.74 8.06 -0.51
CA SER A 30 -14.08 8.01 -1.82
C SER A 30 -12.81 8.84 -1.89
N VAL A 31 -12.77 10.01 -1.23
CA VAL A 31 -11.60 10.89 -1.23
C VAL A 31 -10.46 10.26 -0.41
N LEU A 32 -10.80 9.71 0.75
CA LEU A 32 -9.83 9.01 1.58
C LEU A 32 -9.23 7.80 0.83
N ASP A 33 -10.07 7.06 0.10
CA ASP A 33 -9.64 5.90 -0.68
C ASP A 33 -8.71 6.32 -1.82
N THR A 34 -9.00 7.42 -2.51
CA THR A 34 -8.10 7.98 -3.53
C THR A 34 -6.78 8.46 -2.93
N MET A 35 -6.81 9.08 -1.74
CA MET A 35 -5.58 9.50 -1.07
C MET A 35 -4.74 8.29 -0.65
N ALA A 36 -5.36 7.24 -0.11
CA ALA A 36 -4.64 6.02 0.26
C ALA A 36 -4.00 5.34 -0.96
N ASP A 37 -4.69 5.29 -2.12
CA ASP A 37 -4.12 4.75 -3.35
C ASP A 37 -2.94 5.61 -3.86
N LEU A 38 -3.09 6.94 -3.85
CA LEU A 38 -1.99 7.86 -4.23
C LEU A 38 -0.79 7.71 -3.30
N THR A 39 -1.01 7.65 -1.98
CA THR A 39 0.06 7.45 -1.00
C THR A 39 0.77 6.11 -1.22
N ALA A 40 0.04 5.03 -1.46
CA ALA A 40 0.63 3.73 -1.73
C ALA A 40 1.53 3.75 -2.98
N ARG A 41 1.04 4.34 -4.08
CA ARG A 41 1.81 4.50 -5.31
C ARG A 41 3.04 5.39 -5.12
N TYR A 42 2.90 6.47 -4.35
CA TYR A 42 3.99 7.38 -4.05
C TYR A 42 5.10 6.72 -3.23
N ILE A 43 4.74 5.96 -2.19
CA ILE A 43 5.73 5.19 -1.39
C ILE A 43 6.42 4.15 -2.26
N MET A 44 5.68 3.45 -3.13
CA MET A 44 6.27 2.48 -4.06
C MET A 44 7.23 3.14 -5.07
N LEU A 45 6.89 4.33 -5.56
CA LEU A 45 7.76 5.12 -6.43
C LEU A 45 9.07 5.47 -5.72
N LEU A 46 8.99 6.01 -4.50
CA LEU A 46 10.17 6.36 -3.70
C LEU A 46 11.05 5.15 -3.41
N ALA A 47 10.44 4.03 -3.00
CA ALA A 47 11.16 2.79 -2.71
C ALA A 47 11.89 2.27 -3.96
N SER A 48 11.21 2.24 -5.11
CA SER A 48 11.80 1.78 -6.38
C SER A 48 12.93 2.69 -6.84
N SER A 49 12.78 4.01 -6.67
CA SER A 49 13.81 5.00 -6.98
C SER A 49 15.04 4.84 -6.09
N ALA A 50 14.85 4.72 -4.77
CA ALA A 50 15.94 4.51 -3.82
C ALA A 50 16.69 3.21 -4.09
N THR A 51 15.99 2.12 -4.43
CA THR A 51 16.65 0.87 -4.86
C THR A 51 17.44 1.03 -6.15
N SER A 52 16.94 1.82 -7.10
CA SER A 52 17.65 2.08 -8.36
C SER A 52 18.92 2.90 -8.11
N HIS A 53 18.87 3.90 -7.22
CA HIS A 53 20.03 4.68 -6.79
C HIS A 53 21.07 3.81 -6.10
N ALA A 54 20.64 2.97 -5.16
CA ALA A 54 21.53 2.04 -4.46
C ALA A 54 22.22 1.06 -5.44
N ALA A 55 21.49 0.55 -6.42
CA ALA A 55 22.05 -0.34 -7.45
C ALA A 55 23.11 0.34 -8.33
N ASN A 56 22.97 1.65 -8.57
CA ASN A 56 23.91 2.44 -9.37
C ASN A 56 25.13 2.90 -8.54
N ALA A 57 24.90 3.37 -7.31
CA ALA A 57 25.92 3.91 -6.44
C ALA A 57 26.74 2.82 -5.72
N HIS A 58 26.10 1.69 -5.39
CA HIS A 58 26.68 0.59 -4.63
C HIS A 58 26.54 -0.76 -5.36
N PRO A 59 27.20 -0.97 -6.51
CA PRO A 59 27.01 -2.19 -7.33
C PRO A 59 27.36 -3.51 -6.62
N ASN A 60 28.21 -3.46 -5.59
CA ASN A 60 28.65 -4.64 -4.84
C ASN A 60 27.71 -4.97 -3.66
N ASP A 61 26.94 -4.00 -3.18
CA ASP A 61 26.02 -4.14 -2.04
C ASP A 61 24.85 -3.15 -2.21
N PRO A 62 23.82 -3.51 -3.00
CA PRO A 62 22.76 -2.59 -3.42
C PRO A 62 21.67 -2.43 -2.34
N VAL A 63 22.08 -2.25 -1.09
CA VAL A 63 21.18 -1.96 0.03
C VAL A 63 21.00 -0.44 0.13
N PRO A 64 19.76 0.09 0.05
CA PRO A 64 19.54 1.54 0.11
C PRO A 64 20.03 2.17 1.42
N VAL A 65 20.83 3.23 1.28
CA VAL A 65 21.31 4.07 2.38
C VAL A 65 20.58 5.42 2.41
N LEU A 66 20.94 6.29 3.36
CA LEU A 66 20.26 7.57 3.55
C LEU A 66 20.37 8.47 2.30
N GLU A 67 21.53 8.43 1.63
CA GLU A 67 21.84 9.18 0.42
C GLU A 67 20.92 8.77 -0.73
N ASP A 68 20.63 7.47 -0.89
CA ASP A 68 19.71 6.98 -1.92
C ASP A 68 18.27 7.44 -1.69
N ILE A 69 17.86 7.50 -0.42
CA ILE A 69 16.53 8.01 -0.01
C ILE A 69 16.45 9.51 -0.26
N TYR A 70 17.50 10.24 0.08
CA TYR A 70 17.61 11.68 -0.17
C TYR A 70 17.49 11.97 -1.67
N GLN A 71 18.24 11.26 -2.51
CA GLN A 71 18.16 11.38 -3.96
C GLN A 71 16.76 11.06 -4.49
N ALA A 72 16.13 9.98 -4.02
CA ALA A 72 14.78 9.62 -4.42
C ALA A 72 13.74 10.69 -4.04
N LEU A 73 13.90 11.35 -2.88
CA LEU A 73 13.03 12.45 -2.45
C LEU A 73 13.25 13.72 -3.26
N GLN A 74 14.48 14.00 -3.70
CA GLN A 74 14.77 15.11 -4.62
C GLN A 74 14.16 14.86 -6.00
N ASP A 75 14.33 13.66 -6.56
CA ASP A 75 13.78 13.28 -7.88
C ASP A 75 12.25 13.36 -7.89
N ALA A 76 11.59 13.00 -6.79
CA ALA A 76 10.15 13.12 -6.61
C ALA A 76 9.68 14.57 -6.36
N GLY A 77 10.60 15.53 -6.24
CA GLY A 77 10.32 16.94 -5.91
C GLY A 77 9.79 17.15 -4.49
N ALA A 78 9.99 16.17 -3.60
CA ALA A 78 9.55 16.22 -2.22
C ALA A 78 10.39 17.20 -1.40
N LEU A 79 11.70 17.18 -1.65
CA LEU A 79 12.65 18.18 -1.19
C LEU A 79 12.77 19.22 -2.30
N ARG A 80 11.91 20.25 -2.28
CA ARG A 80 11.98 21.28 -3.32
C ARG A 80 13.33 22.00 -3.24
N PRO A 81 14.12 22.02 -4.33
CA PRO A 81 15.26 22.92 -4.43
C PRO A 81 14.74 24.36 -4.48
N GLN A 82 15.45 25.30 -3.86
CA GLN A 82 15.15 26.72 -4.03
C GLN A 82 16.19 27.43 -4.91
N LEU A 83 17.34 26.80 -5.20
CA LEU A 83 18.32 27.24 -6.21
C LEU A 83 18.25 26.37 -7.46
N ARG A 84 18.60 26.96 -8.60
CA ARG A 84 18.88 26.22 -9.83
C ARG A 84 20.31 25.66 -9.78
N GLU A 85 20.58 24.58 -10.51
CA GLU A 85 21.90 23.93 -10.58
C GLU A 85 23.06 24.92 -10.82
N TRP A 86 22.87 25.93 -11.68
CA TRP A 86 23.92 26.92 -11.95
C TRP A 86 24.16 27.89 -10.80
N GLU A 87 23.16 28.15 -9.95
CA GLU A 87 23.29 29.06 -8.82
C GLU A 87 24.01 28.36 -7.66
N GLU A 88 23.69 27.09 -7.45
CA GLU A 88 24.39 26.19 -6.53
C GLU A 88 25.87 26.03 -6.94
N PHE A 89 26.14 25.79 -8.24
CA PHE A 89 27.51 25.73 -8.76
C PHE A 89 28.28 27.04 -8.55
N ALA A 90 27.64 28.19 -8.72
CA ALA A 90 28.26 29.49 -8.51
C ALA A 90 28.55 29.79 -7.03
N GLN A 91 27.72 29.28 -6.12
CA GLN A 91 27.90 29.42 -4.67
C GLN A 91 28.92 28.41 -4.12
N GLY A 92 29.05 27.24 -4.76
CA GLY A 92 29.97 26.19 -4.34
C GLY A 92 29.52 25.44 -3.07
N GLU A 93 28.27 25.61 -2.66
CA GLU A 93 27.67 24.99 -1.48
C GLU A 93 26.39 24.25 -1.92
N GLU A 94 26.11 23.10 -1.30
CA GLU A 94 24.91 22.31 -1.59
C GLU A 94 23.64 23.00 -1.04
N ASP A 95 22.56 23.05 -1.83
CA ASP A 95 21.27 23.62 -1.42
C ASP A 95 20.49 22.69 -0.49
N ILE A 96 20.76 22.78 0.82
CA ILE A 96 20.12 21.96 1.84
C ILE A 96 18.79 22.52 2.38
N ARG A 97 18.28 23.65 1.87
CA ARG A 97 17.08 24.31 2.43
C ARG A 97 15.82 23.45 2.35
N GLY A 98 15.69 22.63 1.32
CA GLY A 98 14.62 21.63 1.23
C GLY A 98 14.67 20.62 2.38
N LEU A 99 15.88 20.16 2.73
CA LEU A 99 16.12 19.27 3.86
C LEU A 99 15.89 19.97 5.20
N GLU A 100 16.35 21.21 5.37
CA GLU A 100 16.08 22.02 6.55
C GLU A 100 14.57 22.24 6.76
N GLY A 101 13.83 22.50 5.68
CA GLY A 101 12.38 22.62 5.69
C GLY A 101 11.70 21.32 6.14
N PHE A 102 12.16 20.17 5.62
CA PHE A 102 11.67 18.87 6.04
C PHE A 102 11.98 18.61 7.54
N LEU A 103 13.21 18.89 7.98
CA LEU A 103 13.61 18.71 9.36
C LEU A 103 12.83 19.61 10.32
N SER A 104 12.59 20.87 9.93
CA SER A 104 11.75 21.81 10.66
C SER A 104 10.30 21.33 10.77
N TRP A 105 9.72 20.78 9.70
CA TRP A 105 8.39 20.17 9.75
C TRP A 105 8.37 18.94 10.67
N PHE A 106 9.37 18.05 10.55
CA PHE A 106 9.47 16.80 11.28
C PHE A 106 9.69 17.00 12.78
N THR A 107 10.53 17.96 13.17
CA THR A 107 10.82 18.27 14.58
C THR A 107 9.89 19.35 15.16
N GLY A 108 9.12 20.00 14.30
CA GLY A 108 8.30 21.15 14.66
C GLY A 108 6.90 20.81 15.19
N PRO A 109 6.09 21.85 15.44
CA PRO A 109 4.77 21.72 16.05
C PRO A 109 3.78 20.95 15.16
N ALA A 110 3.97 20.96 13.84
CA ALA A 110 3.10 20.22 12.92
C ALA A 110 3.16 18.71 13.16
N ASN A 111 4.36 18.12 13.22
CA ASN A 111 4.51 16.71 13.53
C ASN A 111 4.13 16.39 14.99
N GLN A 112 4.41 17.29 15.93
CA GLN A 112 3.95 17.13 17.32
C GLN A 112 2.43 17.00 17.41
N GLU A 113 1.68 17.81 16.65
CA GLU A 113 0.23 17.72 16.58
C GLU A 113 -0.25 16.42 15.93
N ILE A 114 0.40 15.96 14.86
CA ILE A 114 0.14 14.64 14.25
C ILE A 114 0.31 13.53 15.29
N ARG A 115 1.41 13.55 16.05
CA ARG A 115 1.70 12.57 17.10
C ARG A 115 0.67 12.64 18.22
N ARG A 116 0.24 13.83 18.64
CA ARG A 116 -0.83 14.03 19.63
C ARG A 116 -2.15 13.43 19.15
N VAL A 117 -2.57 13.72 17.91
CA VAL A 117 -3.81 13.20 17.31
C VAL A 117 -3.76 11.67 17.15
N ALA A 118 -2.59 11.13 16.82
CA ALA A 118 -2.36 9.70 16.73
C ALA A 118 -2.29 9.01 18.10
N GLY A 119 -2.21 9.79 19.19
CA GLY A 119 -2.14 9.30 20.57
C GLY A 119 -0.74 8.88 21.03
N PHE A 120 0.31 9.30 20.32
CA PHE A 120 1.71 9.07 20.71
C PHE A 120 2.26 10.11 21.69
N VAL A 121 1.55 11.23 21.87
CA VAL A 121 1.90 12.28 22.84
C VAL A 121 0.68 12.54 23.70
N ALA A 122 0.86 12.50 25.02
CA ALA A 122 -0.21 12.81 25.97
C ALA A 122 -0.72 14.24 25.76
N SER A 123 -2.03 14.42 25.72
CA SER A 123 -2.65 15.75 25.70
C SER A 123 -2.54 16.38 27.10
N GLU A 124 -2.51 17.70 27.18
CA GLU A 124 -2.55 18.41 28.46
C GLU A 124 -3.83 18.00 29.24
N GLY A 125 -3.67 17.28 30.34
CA GLY A 125 -4.76 16.70 31.16
C GLY A 125 -4.92 15.18 31.08
N ASP A 126 -4.17 14.48 30.23
CA ASP A 126 -4.23 13.01 30.12
C ASP A 126 -3.25 12.38 31.13
N LEU A 127 -3.75 11.54 32.05
CA LEU A 127 -2.96 10.80 33.05
C LEU A 127 -2.27 9.57 32.43
N VAL A 128 -1.73 9.72 31.22
CA VAL A 128 -1.09 8.62 30.50
C VAL A 128 0.39 8.68 30.81
N ASP A 129 0.87 7.64 31.49
CA ASP A 129 2.29 7.45 31.78
C ASP A 129 3.08 7.53 30.47
N ALA A 130 3.88 8.58 30.32
CA ALA A 130 4.64 8.84 29.09
C ALA A 130 5.58 7.67 28.75
N ASP A 131 6.02 6.89 29.74
CA ASP A 131 6.88 5.71 29.57
C ASP A 131 6.13 4.45 29.08
N SER A 132 4.79 4.49 29.07
CA SER A 132 3.93 3.40 28.57
C SER A 132 3.56 3.54 27.09
N LEU A 133 3.53 4.76 26.56
CA LEU A 133 3.13 5.07 25.18
C LEU A 133 4.21 4.71 24.15
N GLU A 134 5.48 4.72 24.53
CA GLU A 134 6.59 4.48 23.60
C GLU A 134 6.81 2.99 23.27
N LYS A 135 6.19 2.06 24.00
CA LYS A 135 6.53 0.63 23.93
C LYS A 135 5.55 -0.24 23.14
N GLU A 136 4.37 0.25 22.78
CA GLU A 136 3.35 -0.56 22.11
C GLU A 136 3.19 -0.19 20.64
N ASP A 137 3.49 -1.14 19.75
CA ASP A 137 3.23 -1.02 18.31
C ASP A 137 1.75 -0.69 18.03
N TYR A 138 1.49 0.20 17.07
CA TYR A 138 0.15 0.67 16.70
C TYR A 138 -0.81 -0.50 16.41
N LEU A 139 -0.34 -1.53 15.70
CA LEU A 139 -1.16 -2.71 15.41
C LEU A 139 -1.50 -3.48 16.69
N THR A 140 -0.55 -3.58 17.61
CA THR A 140 -0.72 -4.22 18.92
C THR A 140 -1.73 -3.44 19.79
N ALA A 141 -1.59 -2.11 19.83
CA ALA A 141 -2.54 -1.23 20.51
C ALA A 141 -3.95 -1.34 19.91
N LEU A 142 -4.06 -1.41 18.58
CA LEU A 142 -5.33 -1.58 17.87
C LEU A 142 -5.96 -2.96 18.17
N LYS A 143 -5.16 -4.03 18.17
CA LYS A 143 -5.60 -5.38 18.52
C LYS A 143 -6.14 -5.43 19.94
N LYS A 144 -5.46 -4.79 20.91
CA LYS A 144 -5.93 -4.67 22.31
C LYS A 144 -7.23 -3.89 22.41
N LYS A 145 -7.33 -2.70 21.79
CA LYS A 145 -8.55 -1.86 21.84
C LYS A 145 -9.79 -2.55 21.29
N HIS A 146 -9.64 -3.35 20.23
CA HIS A 146 -10.77 -4.10 19.66
C HIS A 146 -10.97 -5.48 20.29
N SER A 147 -10.03 -5.99 21.10
CA SER A 147 -10.17 -7.26 21.80
C SER A 147 -10.67 -7.01 23.23
N LYS A 148 -12.00 -6.89 23.38
CA LYS A 148 -12.64 -6.75 24.70
C LYS A 148 -12.41 -7.96 25.63
N THR A 149 -11.90 -9.07 25.10
CA THR A 149 -11.75 -10.36 25.82
C THR A 149 -10.36 -11.00 25.66
N GLY A 150 -9.40 -10.32 25.02
CA GLY A 150 -8.03 -10.85 24.88
C GLY A 150 -7.87 -12.06 23.94
N GLU A 151 -8.92 -12.49 23.24
CA GLU A 151 -8.83 -13.66 22.34
C GLU A 151 -8.13 -13.29 21.03
N GLU A 152 -6.92 -13.83 20.82
CA GLU A 152 -6.29 -13.91 19.49
C GLU A 152 -7.11 -14.77 18.51
N SER A 153 -7.97 -15.65 19.04
CA SER A 153 -8.86 -16.56 18.29
C SER A 153 -9.74 -15.83 17.27
N ARG A 154 -10.13 -14.58 17.53
CA ARG A 154 -10.94 -13.78 16.59
C ARG A 154 -10.23 -13.46 15.27
N TYR A 155 -8.90 -13.51 15.27
CA TYR A 155 -8.09 -13.24 14.10
C TYR A 155 -7.58 -14.52 13.44
N ALA A 156 -7.91 -15.70 13.99
CA ALA A 156 -7.55 -16.99 13.41
C ALA A 156 -8.12 -17.13 11.98
N GLY A 157 -7.30 -17.60 11.04
CA GLY A 157 -7.67 -17.67 9.63
C GLY A 157 -7.66 -16.33 8.88
N THR A 158 -7.21 -15.25 9.52
CA THR A 158 -7.00 -13.95 8.88
C THR A 158 -5.51 -13.64 8.78
N VAL A 159 -5.15 -12.71 7.88
CA VAL A 159 -3.76 -12.22 7.71
C VAL A 159 -3.18 -11.58 9.00
N LEU A 160 -4.01 -11.27 10.01
CA LEU A 160 -3.61 -10.64 11.28
C LEU A 160 -3.45 -11.62 12.46
N GLY A 161 -3.81 -12.89 12.26
CA GLY A 161 -3.76 -13.93 13.29
C GLY A 161 -3.07 -15.20 12.79
N LYS A 162 -3.20 -16.29 13.55
CA LYS A 162 -2.63 -17.59 13.16
C LYS A 162 -3.36 -18.14 11.94
N ASP A 163 -2.66 -18.88 11.10
CA ASP A 163 -3.26 -19.62 10.00
C ASP A 163 -4.39 -20.50 10.53
N ALA A 164 -5.50 -20.57 9.78
CA ALA A 164 -6.59 -21.47 10.14
C ALA A 164 -6.10 -22.92 9.99
N GLU A 165 -6.47 -23.77 10.93
CA GLU A 165 -6.28 -25.20 10.77
C GLU A 165 -6.98 -25.67 9.48
N GLU A 166 -6.28 -26.44 8.65
CA GLU A 166 -6.82 -26.96 7.39
C GLU A 166 -7.96 -27.94 7.69
N HIS A 167 -9.20 -27.44 7.67
CA HIS A 167 -10.37 -28.29 7.80
C HIS A 167 -10.70 -28.91 6.43
N PRO A 168 -10.79 -30.24 6.30
CA PRO A 168 -11.23 -30.86 5.06
C PRO A 168 -12.66 -30.42 4.77
N ILE A 169 -12.86 -29.72 3.65
CA ILE A 169 -14.18 -29.26 3.21
C ILE A 169 -14.95 -30.50 2.71
N VAL A 170 -15.79 -31.06 3.58
CA VAL A 170 -16.73 -32.13 3.23
C VAL A 170 -17.94 -31.49 2.58
N ILE A 171 -18.16 -31.76 1.30
CA ILE A 171 -19.34 -31.30 0.57
C ILE A 171 -20.50 -32.24 0.92
N GLU A 172 -21.45 -31.79 1.76
CA GLU A 172 -22.64 -32.58 2.05
C GLU A 172 -23.48 -32.79 0.78
N GLY A 173 -23.81 -34.05 0.48
CA GLY A 173 -24.57 -34.45 -0.72
C GLY A 173 -23.74 -34.61 -2.00
N GLY A 174 -22.40 -34.56 -1.91
CA GLY A 174 -21.51 -34.69 -3.06
C GLY A 174 -20.17 -35.36 -2.73
N VAL A 175 -19.19 -35.20 -3.63
CA VAL A 175 -17.86 -35.79 -3.50
C VAL A 175 -17.14 -35.20 -2.27
N PRO A 176 -16.50 -36.01 -1.40
CA PRO A 176 -16.08 -35.60 -0.06
C PRO A 176 -14.91 -34.62 0.00
N SER A 177 -14.26 -34.31 -1.13
CA SER A 177 -13.20 -33.31 -1.19
C SER A 177 -13.13 -32.61 -2.54
N ILE A 178 -12.57 -31.40 -2.56
CA ILE A 178 -12.34 -30.62 -3.79
C ILE A 178 -11.40 -31.37 -4.76
N ARG A 179 -10.47 -32.17 -4.23
CA ARG A 179 -9.51 -32.97 -5.01
C ARG A 179 -10.24 -34.08 -5.74
N ASP A 180 -11.09 -34.81 -5.03
CA ASP A 180 -11.90 -35.88 -5.59
C ASP A 180 -12.93 -35.33 -6.59
N TRP A 181 -13.53 -34.16 -6.31
CA TRP A 181 -14.37 -33.46 -7.27
C TRP A 181 -13.61 -33.07 -8.54
N SER A 182 -12.38 -32.56 -8.41
CA SER A 182 -11.54 -32.20 -9.55
C SER A 182 -11.14 -33.43 -10.38
N SER A 183 -10.91 -34.57 -9.73
CA SER A 183 -10.65 -35.87 -10.38
C SER A 183 -11.89 -36.36 -11.13
N GLN A 184 -13.07 -36.25 -10.53
CA GLN A 184 -14.34 -36.60 -11.16
C GLN A 184 -14.69 -35.70 -12.35
N MET A 185 -14.39 -34.40 -12.28
CA MET A 185 -14.58 -33.48 -13.41
C MET A 185 -13.61 -33.77 -14.54
N ARG A 186 -12.34 -34.09 -14.22
CA ARG A 186 -11.35 -34.50 -15.22
C ARG A 186 -11.66 -35.85 -15.85
N SER A 187 -12.28 -36.79 -15.13
CA SER A 187 -12.71 -38.07 -15.71
C SER A 187 -14.00 -37.96 -16.54
N ARG A 188 -14.80 -36.90 -16.37
CA ARG A 188 -15.99 -36.60 -17.20
C ARG A 188 -15.68 -35.95 -18.54
N ALA A 189 -14.42 -35.57 -18.82
CA ALA A 189 -13.97 -35.12 -20.14
C ALA A 189 -12.79 -36.00 -20.58
N PRO A 190 -12.82 -36.76 -21.71
CA PRO A 190 -13.56 -36.52 -22.94
C PRO A 190 -14.33 -37.75 -23.51
N TYR A 191 -15.61 -37.56 -23.84
CA TYR A 191 -16.35 -38.38 -24.81
C TYR A 191 -17.19 -37.48 -25.75
N MET A 192 -16.67 -36.29 -26.07
CA MET A 192 -17.23 -35.40 -27.10
C MET A 192 -16.17 -35.00 -28.14
N ALA A 193 -15.32 -35.96 -28.50
CA ALA A 193 -14.66 -35.95 -29.80
C ALA A 193 -15.46 -36.91 -30.69
N ASP A 194 -15.83 -36.45 -31.88
CA ASP A 194 -16.63 -37.12 -32.92
C ASP A 194 -18.17 -37.04 -32.78
N SER A 195 -18.70 -35.85 -33.07
CA SER A 195 -19.91 -35.78 -33.90
C SER A 195 -19.83 -34.54 -34.78
N ASP A 196 -19.38 -34.78 -36.01
CA ASP A 196 -19.66 -33.95 -37.18
C ASP A 196 -21.17 -33.67 -37.27
N SER A 197 -21.56 -32.40 -37.27
CA SER A 197 -22.82 -31.94 -37.86
C SER A 197 -22.87 -30.40 -37.85
N SER A 198 -22.45 -29.83 -38.97
CA SER A 198 -22.91 -28.60 -39.62
C SER A 198 -24.01 -27.78 -38.92
N GLY A 199 -23.78 -26.48 -38.74
CA GLY A 199 -24.85 -25.55 -38.35
C GLY A 199 -24.45 -24.10 -38.19
N VAL A 200 -24.38 -23.40 -39.32
CA VAL A 200 -24.66 -21.96 -39.52
C VAL A 200 -23.77 -20.89 -38.85
N SER A 201 -22.99 -20.27 -39.75
CA SER A 201 -22.45 -18.91 -39.70
C SER A 201 -23.44 -17.86 -39.21
N SER A 202 -22.93 -16.90 -38.43
CA SER A 202 -23.35 -15.49 -38.48
C SER A 202 -22.27 -14.62 -37.82
N ALA A 203 -21.32 -14.14 -38.62
CA ALA A 203 -20.48 -13.00 -38.25
C ALA A 203 -21.20 -11.73 -38.74
N PRO A 204 -21.39 -10.70 -37.90
CA PRO A 204 -21.95 -9.44 -38.37
C PRO A 204 -20.88 -8.62 -39.10
N SER A 205 -21.18 -8.23 -40.34
CA SER A 205 -20.42 -7.28 -41.15
C SER A 205 -21.16 -5.93 -41.21
N ASN A 206 -20.43 -4.85 -40.93
CA ASN A 206 -20.64 -3.41 -41.28
C ASN A 206 -20.24 -2.52 -40.08
N LEU A 207 -19.54 -1.40 -40.19
CA LEU A 207 -19.05 -0.56 -41.29
C LEU A 207 -18.01 0.41 -40.68
N SER A 208 -16.88 0.62 -41.35
CA SER A 208 -16.31 1.96 -41.52
C SER A 208 -15.26 1.92 -42.64
N ASP A 209 -15.68 2.36 -43.82
CA ASP A 209 -14.82 2.70 -44.95
C ASP A 209 -13.85 3.82 -44.55
N THR A 210 -12.55 3.62 -44.76
CA THR A 210 -11.59 4.71 -44.95
C THR A 210 -10.98 4.52 -46.32
N ASP A 211 -11.60 5.15 -47.31
CA ASP A 211 -11.18 5.14 -48.70
C ASP A 211 -10.05 6.17 -48.92
N GLY A 212 -8.96 5.70 -49.53
CA GLY A 212 -8.02 6.42 -50.41
C GLY A 212 -7.14 7.54 -49.84
N MET A 213 -5.81 7.35 -49.81
CA MET A 213 -4.96 7.43 -51.01
C MET A 213 -3.48 7.14 -50.71
N ASP A 214 -2.86 6.52 -51.72
CA ASP A 214 -1.48 6.06 -51.88
C ASP A 214 -0.47 7.21 -52.17
N VAL A 215 0.79 6.94 -51.81
CA VAL A 215 2.12 7.52 -52.24
C VAL A 215 2.31 9.01 -52.45
#